data_AF-A0AAU9LX44-F1
#
_entry.id   AF-A0AAU9LX44-F1
#
_cell.length_a   1.000
_cell.length_b   1.000
_cell.length_c   1.000
_cell.angle_alpha   90.00
_cell.angle_beta   90.00
_cell.angle_gamma   90.00
#
_symmetry.space_group_name_H-M   'P 1'
#
loop_
_entity.id
_entity.type
_entity.pdbx_description
1 polymer ?
#
loop_
_entity_poly.entity_id
_entity_poly.type
_entity_poly.pdbx_seq_one_letter_code
_entity_poly.pdbx_strand_id
1 'polypeptide(L)'
;MAAFRAFLNSPVGPKTTHFWGPVANWGFVAAGLVDMQKPPEMISGNMTAAMCVYSALFMRFAWMVQPRNYLLLACHASNESVQLYQFSRWAKSQGYLQKKEDDASST
;
A
#
# COMPACT_ATOMS: atom_id res chain seq x y z
N MET A 1 -17.79 -24.71 -9.31
CA MET A 1 -18.13 -23.83 -10.46
C MET A 1 -19.05 -22.64 -10.10
N ALA A 2 -19.83 -22.68 -9.01
CA ALA A 2 -20.73 -21.58 -8.64
C ALA A 2 -19.98 -20.28 -8.28
N ALA A 3 -18.90 -20.36 -7.51
CA ALA A 3 -18.10 -19.20 -7.11
C ALA A 3 -17.46 -18.46 -8.31
N PHE A 4 -17.01 -19.19 -9.34
CA PHE A 4 -16.44 -18.58 -10.55
C PHE A 4 -17.49 -17.87 -11.40
N ARG A 5 -18.68 -18.46 -11.57
CA ARG A 5 -19.81 -17.78 -12.24
C ARG A 5 -20.31 -16.56 -11.46
N ALA A 6 -20.35 -16.63 -10.13
CA ALA A 6 -20.69 -15.49 -9.27
C ALA A 6 -19.66 -14.36 -9.37
N PHE A 7 -18.37 -14.70 -9.46
CA PHE A 7 -17.29 -13.75 -9.69
C PHE A 7 -17.36 -13.09 -11.08
N LEU A 8 -17.70 -13.85 -12.13
CA LEU A 8 -17.86 -13.34 -13.50
C LEU A 8 -19.05 -12.39 -13.69
N ASN A 9 -20.14 -12.60 -12.94
CA ASN A 9 -21.36 -11.76 -13.03
C ASN A 9 -21.46 -10.74 -11.88
N SER A 10 -20.40 -10.60 -11.07
CA SER A 10 -20.33 -9.62 -9.98
C SER A 10 -20.30 -8.19 -10.54
N PRO A 11 -20.93 -7.20 -9.87
CA PRO A 11 -20.84 -5.78 -10.24
C PRO A 11 -19.41 -5.21 -10.15
N VAL A 12 -18.46 -5.94 -9.54
CA VAL A 12 -17.01 -5.65 -9.52
C VAL A 12 -16.19 -6.77 -10.18
N GLY A 13 -16.84 -7.57 -11.03
CA GLY A 13 -16.23 -8.71 -11.73
C GLY A 13 -15.34 -8.30 -12.92
N PRO A 14 -14.64 -9.27 -13.54
CA PRO A 14 -13.62 -9.03 -14.57
C PRO A 14 -14.14 -8.45 -15.89
N LYS A 15 -15.45 -8.27 -16.04
CA LYS A 15 -16.05 -7.56 -17.17
C LYS A 15 -16.16 -6.05 -16.96
N THR A 16 -15.74 -5.54 -15.81
CA THR A 16 -15.92 -4.13 -15.42
C THR A 16 -14.59 -3.41 -15.28
N THR A 17 -14.59 -2.10 -15.54
CA THR A 17 -13.45 -1.20 -15.26
C THR A 17 -13.10 -1.17 -13.78
N HIS A 18 -14.07 -1.45 -12.90
CA HIS A 18 -13.87 -1.60 -11.46
C HIS A 18 -12.98 -2.78 -11.06
N PHE A 19 -12.79 -3.78 -11.93
CA PHE A 19 -11.85 -4.88 -11.71
C PHE A 19 -10.47 -4.58 -12.30
N TRP A 20 -10.43 -4.14 -13.56
CA TRP A 20 -9.17 -3.92 -14.27
C TRP A 20 -8.38 -2.70 -13.76
N GLY A 21 -9.05 -1.65 -13.28
CA GLY A 21 -8.38 -0.50 -12.66
C GLY A 21 -7.54 -0.90 -11.45
N PRO A 22 -8.09 -1.60 -10.45
CA PRO A 22 -7.32 -2.15 -9.33
C PRO A 22 -6.24 -3.15 -9.75
N VAL A 23 -6.53 -4.01 -10.74
CA VAL A 23 -5.56 -5.00 -11.25
C VAL A 23 -4.36 -4.30 -11.90
N ALA A 24 -4.56 -3.21 -12.64
CA ALA A 24 -3.46 -2.42 -13.17
C ALA A 24 -2.66 -1.72 -12.06
N ASN A 25 -3.32 -1.31 -10.97
CA ASN A 25 -2.67 -0.70 -9.82
C ASN A 25 -1.79 -1.67 -9.00
N TRP A 26 -1.95 -3.00 -9.16
CA TRP A 26 -1.02 -3.97 -8.59
C TRP A 26 0.41 -3.81 -9.11
N GLY A 27 0.61 -3.14 -10.24
CA GLY A 27 1.95 -2.72 -10.70
C GLY A 27 2.68 -1.86 -9.67
N PHE A 28 1.98 -1.00 -8.92
CA PHE A 28 2.58 -0.22 -7.83
C PHE A 28 3.00 -1.10 -6.65
N VAL A 29 2.25 -2.16 -6.35
CA VAL A 29 2.60 -3.13 -5.28
C VAL A 29 3.88 -3.87 -5.66
N ALA A 30 3.95 -4.33 -6.91
CA ALA A 30 5.14 -5.00 -7.42
C ALA A 30 6.37 -4.07 -7.43
N ALA A 31 6.21 -2.82 -7.88
CA ALA A 31 7.28 -1.83 -7.85
C ALA A 31 7.75 -1.53 -6.41
N GLY A 32 6.82 -1.39 -5.47
CA GLY A 32 7.13 -1.21 -4.05
C GLY A 32 7.90 -2.40 -3.45
N LEU A 33 7.55 -3.63 -3.82
CA LEU A 33 8.27 -4.83 -3.39
C LEU A 33 9.69 -4.89 -3.96
N VAL A 34 9.89 -4.48 -5.21
CA VAL A 34 11.24 -4.39 -5.81
C VAL A 34 12.06 -3.29 -5.13
N ASP A 35 11.44 -2.16 -4.79
CA ASP A 35 12.12 -1.06 -4.09
C ASP A 35 12.59 -1.44 -2.68
N MET A 36 12.01 -2.46 -2.04
CA MET A 36 12.49 -2.97 -0.74
C MET A 36 13.92 -3.54 -0.79
N GLN A 37 14.43 -3.89 -1.98
CA GLN A 37 15.80 -4.36 -2.17
C GLN A 37 16.82 -3.22 -2.29
N LYS A 38 16.37 -1.97 -2.48
CA LYS A 38 17.26 -0.81 -2.55
C LYS A 38 17.78 -0.43 -1.15
N PRO A 39 19.01 0.10 -1.07
CA PRO A 39 19.55 0.56 0.20
C PRO A 39 18.69 1.70 0.78
N PRO A 40 18.42 1.69 2.10
CA PRO A 40 17.48 2.62 2.73
C PRO A 40 17.92 4.09 2.65
N GLU A 41 19.20 4.35 2.38
CA GLU A 41 19.77 5.69 2.14
C GLU A 41 19.29 6.33 0.83
N MET A 42 18.89 5.51 -0.15
CA MET A 42 18.35 5.97 -1.44
C MET A 42 16.84 6.23 -1.39
N ILE A 43 16.18 5.89 -0.27
CA ILE A 43 14.74 6.07 -0.10
C ILE A 43 14.48 7.52 0.33
N SER A 44 13.68 8.25 -0.45
CA SER A 44 13.25 9.61 -0.09
C SER A 44 12.10 9.55 0.90
N GLY A 45 12.35 9.90 2.17
CA GLY A 45 11.33 9.90 3.22
C GLY A 45 10.10 10.75 2.89
N ASN A 46 10.28 11.92 2.24
CA ASN A 46 9.18 12.78 1.81
C ASN A 46 8.29 12.11 0.75
N MET A 47 8.91 11.38 -0.18
CA MET A 47 8.18 10.65 -1.22
C MET A 47 7.42 9.47 -0.63
N THR A 48 8.03 8.69 0.27
CA THR A 48 7.36 7.59 0.95
C THR A 48 6.20 8.08 1.83
N ALA A 49 6.38 9.18 2.56
CA ALA A 49 5.30 9.79 3.35
C ALA A 49 4.13 10.26 2.46
N ALA A 50 4.42 10.91 1.32
CA ALA A 50 3.40 11.30 0.37
C ALA A 50 2.63 10.08 -0.19
N MET A 51 3.32 8.98 -0.46
CA MET A 51 2.71 7.74 -0.94
C MET A 51 1.85 7.05 0.13
N CYS A 52 2.24 7.10 1.41
CA CYS A 52 1.41 6.63 2.52
C CYS A 52 0.09 7.44 2.60
N VAL A 53 0.17 8.78 2.55
CA VAL A 53 -1.02 9.64 2.58
C VAL A 53 -1.92 9.38 1.37
N TYR A 54 -1.33 9.26 0.18
CA TYR A 54 -2.05 8.91 -1.04
C TYR A 54 -2.80 7.57 -0.88
N SER A 55 -2.13 6.53 -0.37
CA SER A 55 -2.72 5.21 -0.16
C SER A 55 -3.89 5.27 0.84
N ALA A 56 -3.73 6.01 1.94
CA ALA A 56 -4.79 6.19 2.95
C ALA A 56 -6.05 6.87 2.36
N LEU A 57 -5.88 7.91 1.56
CA LEU A 57 -6.99 8.59 0.88
C LEU A 57 -7.73 7.65 -0.08
N PHE A 58 -6.97 6.87 -0.86
CA PHE A 58 -7.54 5.91 -1.80
C PHE A 58 -8.25 4.74 -1.11
N MET A 59 -7.76 4.26 0.03
CA MET A 59 -8.49 3.25 0.82
C MET A 59 -9.83 3.78 1.33
N ARG A 60 -9.89 5.03 1.80
CA ARG A 60 -11.14 5.67 2.20
C ARG A 60 -12.10 5.82 1.02
N PHE A 61 -11.60 6.18 -0.15
CA PHE A 61 -12.41 6.25 -1.38
C PHE A 61 -12.94 4.87 -1.80
N ALA A 62 -12.09 3.85 -1.80
CA ALA A 62 -12.46 2.46 -2.15
C ALA A 62 -13.56 1.89 -1.24
N TRP A 63 -13.55 2.30 0.04
CA TRP A 63 -14.58 1.93 1.02
C TRP A 63 -15.90 2.69 0.84
N MET A 64 -15.83 3.97 0.48
CA MET A 64 -17.00 4.85 0.32
C MET A 64 -17.72 4.67 -1.02
N VAL A 65 -17.03 4.24 -2.08
CA VAL A 65 -17.65 4.00 -3.40
C VAL A 65 -18.66 2.85 -3.31
N GLN A 66 -19.86 3.04 -3.88
CA GLN A 66 -20.86 1.98 -4.00
C GLN A 66 -21.05 1.57 -5.48
N PRO A 67 -21.02 0.26 -5.80
CA PRO A 67 -20.77 -0.87 -4.91
C PRO A 67 -19.31 -0.93 -4.42
N ARG A 68 -19.10 -1.38 -3.16
CA ARG A 68 -17.79 -1.37 -2.49
C ARG A 68 -16.74 -2.13 -3.28
N ASN A 69 -15.61 -1.49 -3.56
CA ASN A 69 -14.53 -2.07 -4.34
C ASN A 69 -13.45 -2.67 -3.41
N TYR A 70 -13.69 -3.89 -2.94
CA TYR A 70 -12.78 -4.63 -2.06
C TYR A 70 -11.41 -4.92 -2.70
N LEU A 71 -11.32 -5.03 -4.03
CA LEU A 71 -10.05 -5.26 -4.73
C LEU A 71 -9.17 -4.01 -4.74
N LEU A 72 -9.77 -2.84 -4.95
CA LEU A 72 -9.08 -1.56 -4.82
C LEU A 72 -8.56 -1.36 -3.39
N LEU A 73 -9.41 -1.66 -2.39
CA LEU A 73 -9.04 -1.59 -0.98
C LEU A 73 -7.85 -2.51 -0.66
N ALA A 74 -7.90 -3.78 -1.08
CA ALA A 74 -6.82 -4.75 -0.83
C ALA A 74 -5.51 -4.36 -1.52
N CYS A 75 -5.58 -3.77 -2.73
CA CYS A 75 -4.42 -3.27 -3.45
C CYS A 75 -3.74 -2.12 -2.68
N HIS A 76 -4.51 -1.11 -2.25
CA HIS A 76 -3.95 0.02 -1.50
C HIS A 76 -3.48 -0.36 -0.10
N ALA A 77 -4.16 -1.28 0.59
CA ALA A 77 -3.70 -1.79 1.88
C ALA A 77 -2.36 -2.54 1.77
N SER A 78 -2.18 -3.34 0.71
CA SER A 78 -0.90 -4.01 0.43
C SER A 78 0.20 -3.00 0.11
N ASN A 79 -0.10 -1.99 -0.72
CA ASN A 79 0.82 -0.89 -1.05
C ASN A 79 1.28 -0.11 0.18
N GLU A 80 0.33 0.30 1.03
CA GLU A 80 0.61 1.03 2.26
C GLU A 80 1.47 0.18 3.21
N SER A 81 1.18 -1.11 3.34
CA SER A 81 1.97 -2.02 4.19
C SER A 81 3.44 -2.09 3.76
N VAL A 82 3.68 -2.18 2.45
CA VAL A 82 5.04 -2.19 1.86
C VAL A 82 5.72 -0.84 2.04
N GLN A 83 5.01 0.27 1.82
CA GLN A 83 5.55 1.62 1.98
C GLN A 83 5.87 1.96 3.44
N LEU A 84 5.02 1.56 4.38
CA LEU A 84 5.26 1.71 5.82
C LEU A 84 6.48 0.90 6.27
N TYR A 85 6.66 -0.31 5.74
CA TYR A 85 7.86 -1.09 6.00
C TYR A 85 9.12 -0.40 5.49
N GLN A 86 9.10 0.12 4.27
CA GLN A 86 10.22 0.91 3.73
C GLN A 86 10.47 2.19 4.53
N PHE A 87 9.42 2.89 4.94
CA PHE A 87 9.51 4.08 5.77
C PHE A 87 10.14 3.80 7.13
N SER A 88 9.76 2.68 7.77
CA SER A 88 10.35 2.22 9.02
C SER A 88 11.85 1.92 8.88
N ARG A 89 12.25 1.28 7.78
CA ARG A 89 13.68 1.03 7.47
C ARG A 89 14.46 2.33 7.25
N TRP A 90 13.87 3.30 6.54
CA TRP A 90 14.45 4.62 6.35
C TRP A 90 14.57 5.39 7.68
N ALA A 91 13.53 5.40 8.51
CA ALA A 91 13.54 6.08 9.81
C ALA A 91 14.61 5.48 10.75
N LYS A 92 14.85 4.17 10.66
CA LYS A 92 15.94 3.50 11.36
C LYS A 92 17.32 3.91 10.81
N SER A 93 17.51 3.95 9.49
CA SER A 93 18.79 4.32 8.88
C SER A 93 19.18 5.79 9.08
N GLN A 94 18.19 6.69 9.19
CA GLN A 94 18.42 8.11 9.54
C GLN A 94 18.74 8.33 11.02
N GLY A 95 18.77 7.27 11.85
CA GLY A 95 19.07 7.37 13.28
C GLY A 95 17.93 7.91 14.14
N TYR A 96 16.72 8.11 13.59
CA TYR A 96 15.59 8.70 14.32
C TYR A 96 14.97 7.70 15.31
N LEU A 97 14.96 6.40 14.98
CA LEU A 97 14.52 5.34 15.89
C LEU A 97 15.60 4.97 16.91
N GLN A 98 16.87 4.94 16.51
CA GLN A 98 17.99 4.63 17.42
C GLN A 98 18.08 5.67 18.54
N LYS A 99 17.98 6.96 18.18
CA LYS A 99 17.94 8.07 19.15
C LYS A 99 16.77 7.97 20.14
N LYS A 100 15.65 7.39 19.71
CA LYS A 100 14.43 7.24 20.53
C LYS A 100 14.48 6.03 21.46
N GLU A 101 15.19 4.96 21.05
CA GLU A 101 15.44 3.77 21.87
C GLU A 101 16.49 4.08 22.95
N ASP A 102 17.52 4.85 22.60
CA ASP A 102 18.54 5.31 23.54
C ASP A 102 17.98 6.30 24.59
N ASP A 103 17.08 7.23 24.21
CA ASP A 103 16.39 8.15 25.15
C ASP A 103 15.41 7.39 26.09
N ALA A 104 14.69 6.41 25.55
CA ALA A 104 13.70 5.64 26.32
C ALA A 104 14.34 4.63 27.30
N SER A 105 15.57 4.16 27.01
CA SER A 105 16.33 3.28 27.91
C SER A 105 17.13 4.03 28.98
N SER A 106 17.24 5.35 28.89
CA SER A 106 18.00 6.19 29.82
C SER A 106 17.11 7.04 30.75
N THR A 107 15.79 6.78 30.76
CA THR A 107 14.84 7.32 31.76
C THR A 107 14.42 6.27 32.79
#